data_AF-A0A919EFL1-F1
#
_entry.id   AF-A0A919EFL1-F1
#
_cell.length_a   1.000
_cell.length_b   1.000
_cell.length_c   1.000
_cell.angle_alpha   90.00
_cell.angle_beta   90.00
_cell.angle_gamma   90.00
#
_symmetry.space_group_name_H-M   'P 1'
#
loop_
_entity.id
_entity.type
_entity.pdbx_description
1 polymer ?
#
loop_
_entity_poly.entity_id
_entity_poly.type
_entity_poly.pdbx_seq_one_letter_code
_entity_poly.pdbx_strand_id
1 'polypeptide(L)' 'MQQCPRCGGSAEPDPEHSGVMRCMSCWEVWALPADRSCPGYRPTLNAALRRLEESRDLNR' A
#
# COMPACT_ATOMS: atom_id res chain seq x y z
N MET A 1 -12.51 -12.38 -0.20
CA MET A 1 -12.47 -11.56 1.03
C MET A 1 -11.01 -11.33 1.36
N GLN A 2 -10.57 -10.08 1.51
CA GLN A 2 -9.19 -9.77 1.91
C GLN A 2 -9.08 -9.79 3.44
N GLN A 3 -7.87 -10.07 3.95
CA GLN A 3 -7.59 -10.03 5.39
C GLN A 3 -6.95 -8.68 5.74
N CYS A 4 -7.29 -8.16 6.93
CA CYS A 4 -6.72 -6.93 7.42
C CYS A 4 -5.23 -7.12 7.74
N PRO A 5 -4.33 -6.29 7.17
CA PRO A 5 -2.89 -6.42 7.40
C PRO A 5 -2.49 -6.11 8.85
N ARG A 6 -3.33 -5.39 9.61
CA ARG A 6 -3.05 -5.04 11.01
C ARG A 6 -3.45 -6.17 11.98
N CYS A 7 -4.67 -6.71 11.86
CA CYS A 7 -5.23 -7.60 12.88
C CYS A 7 -5.62 -8.99 12.37
N GLY A 8 -5.44 -9.28 11.07
CA GLY A 8 -5.84 -10.55 10.45
C GLY A 8 -7.36 -10.75 10.31
N GLY A 9 -8.18 -9.79 10.74
CA GLY A 9 -9.63 -9.83 10.65
C GLY A 9 -10.14 -9.68 9.22
N SER A 10 -11.46 -9.81 9.03
CA SER A 10 -12.08 -9.61 7.71
C SER A 10 -12.01 -8.14 7.29
N ALA A 11 -11.69 -7.93 6.02
CA ALA A 11 -11.71 -6.63 5.37
C ALA A 11 -12.73 -6.60 4.23
N GLU A 12 -13.50 -5.53 4.18
CA GLU A 12 -14.54 -5.29 3.18
C GLU A 12 -14.29 -3.99 2.44
N PRO A 13 -14.74 -3.85 1.18
CA PRO A 13 -14.68 -2.59 0.45
C PRO A 13 -15.49 -1.49 1.14
N ASP A 14 -14.96 -0.27 1.12
CA ASP A 14 -15.70 0.88 1.60
C ASP A 14 -16.81 1.28 0.60
N PRO A 15 -18.08 1.44 1.04
CA PRO A 15 -19.18 1.75 0.13
C PRO A 15 -19.16 3.21 -0.36
N GLU A 16 -18.49 4.11 0.36
CA GLU A 16 -18.43 5.53 0.00
C GLU A 16 -17.20 5.84 -0.87
N HIS A 17 -16.10 5.10 -0.67
CA HIS A 17 -14.82 5.35 -1.32
C HIS A 17 -14.34 4.17 -2.17
N SER A 18 -14.38 4.35 -3.49
CA SER A 18 -13.86 3.35 -4.43
C SER A 18 -12.36 3.10 -4.23
N GLY A 19 -11.98 1.82 -4.21
CA GLY A 19 -10.58 1.42 -4.02
C GLY A 19 -10.08 1.56 -2.58
N VAL A 20 -10.98 1.68 -1.61
CA VAL A 20 -10.65 1.67 -0.18
C VAL A 20 -11.18 0.40 0.47
N MET A 21 -10.41 -0.16 1.39
CA MET A 21 -10.80 -1.31 2.21
C MET A 21 -10.89 -0.87 3.67
N ARG A 22 -11.88 -1.40 4.39
CA ARG A 22 -12.08 -1.23 5.83
C ARG A 22 -12.11 -2.57 6.54
N CYS A 23 -11.46 -2.66 7.69
CA CYS A 23 -11.54 -3.84 8.55
C CYS A 23 -12.74 -3.75 9.49
N MET A 24 -13.59 -4.77 9.51
CA MET A 24 -14.77 -4.80 10.40
C MET A 24 -14.43 -5.18 11.85
N SER A 25 -13.20 -5.61 12.12
CA SER A 25 -12.74 -5.99 13.46
C SER A 25 -11.98 -4.88 14.19
N CYS A 26 -11.00 -4.25 13.52
CA CYS A 26 -10.15 -3.21 14.12
C CYS A 26 -10.36 -1.81 13.55
N TRP A 27 -11.33 -1.65 12.62
CA TRP A 27 -11.68 -0.39 11.98
C TRP A 27 -10.55 0.30 11.21
N GLU A 28 -9.46 -0.41 10.92
CA GLU A 28 -8.39 0.09 10.06
C GLU A 28 -8.90 0.29 8.63
N VAL A 29 -8.54 1.42 8.02
CA VAL A 29 -8.91 1.78 6.65
C VAL A 29 -7.64 1.99 5.83
N TRP A 30 -7.58 1.41 4.64
CA TRP A 30 -6.46 1.62 3.71
C TRP A 30 -6.93 1.67 2.26
N ALA A 31 -6.25 2.49 1.47
CA ALA A 31 -6.44 2.50 0.03
C ALA A 31 -5.75 1.29 -0.61
N LEU A 32 -6.46 0.59 -1.48
CA LEU A 32 -5.84 -0.34 -2.42
C LEU A 32 -4.97 0.47 -3.38
N PRO A 33 -3.81 -0.07 -3.80
CA PRO A 33 -3.03 0.54 -4.85
C PRO A 33 -3.93 0.64 -6.09
N ALA A 34 -4.30 1.86 -6.45
CA ALA A 34 -4.96 2.12 -7.71
C ALA A 34 -4.00 1.66 -8.81
N ASP A 35 -4.49 0.88 -9.77
CA ASP A 35 -3.72 0.49 -10.95
C ASP A 35 -3.53 1.74 -11.81
N ARG A 36 -2.58 2.57 -11.38
CA ARG A 36 -2.20 3.76 -12.11
C ARG A 36 -1.33 3.24 -13.23
N SER A 37 -1.91 3.12 -14.41
CA SER A 37 -1.19 3.19 -15.67
C SER A 37 -0.60 4.61 -15.83
N CYS A 38 0.26 5.02 -14.89
CA CYS A 38 1.02 6.24 -15.00
C CYS A 38 1.93 6.05 -16.21
N PRO A 39 1.78 6.85 -17.28
CA PRO A 39 2.76 6.85 -18.36
C PRO A 39 4.08 7.33 -17.77
N GLY A 40 4.96 6.39 -17.43
CA GLY A 40 6.20 6.64 -16.67
C GLY A 40 6.38 5.82 -15.38
N TYR A 41 5.42 4.96 -14.98
CA TYR A 41 5.62 4.04 -13.86
C TYR A 41 6.70 3.02 -14.21
N ARG A 42 7.91 3.23 -13.69
CA ARG A 42 9.06 2.34 -13.84
C ARG A 42 9.36 1.71 -12.48
N PRO A 43 8.72 0.59 -12.11
CA PRO A 43 8.88 -0.03 -10.78
C PRO A 43 10.35 -0.35 -10.46
N THR A 44 11.17 -0.62 -11.47
CA THR A 44 12.62 -0.81 -11.36
C THR A 44 13.36 0.44 -10.88
N LEU A 45 12.94 1.64 -11.30
CA LEU A 45 13.53 2.91 -10.89
C LEU A 45 13.25 3.19 -9.41
N ASN A 46 12.00 2.95 -8.97
CA ASN A 46 11.60 3.11 -7.57
C ASN A 46 12.36 2.15 -6.64
N ALA A 47 12.58 0.91 -7.07
CA ALA A 47 13.40 -0.04 -6.32
C ALA A 47 14.87 0.38 -6.20
N ALA A 48 15.45 0.99 -7.25
CA ALA A 48 16.81 1.50 -7.22
C ALA A 48 16.96 2.73 -6.30
N LEU A 49 15.99 3.65 -6.33
CA LEU A 49 15.98 4.83 -5.45
C LEU A 49 15.89 4.44 -3.97
N ARG A 50 15.03 3.48 -3.63
CA ARG A 50 14.90 2.98 -2.25
C ARG A 50 16.20 2.36 -1.73
N ARG A 51 16.91 1.58 -2.56
CA ARG A 51 18.23 1.02 -2.19
C ARG A 51 19.29 2.10 -1.97
N LEU A 52 19.26 3.17 -2.76
CA LEU A 52 20.17 4.30 -2.59
C LEU A 52 19.92 5.02 -1.26
N GLU A 53 18.67 5.27 -0.89
CA GLU A 53 18.31 5.84 0.41
C GLU A 53 18.78 4.96 1.58
N GLU A 54 18.52 3.65 1.52
CA GLU A 54 18.97 2.69 2.54
C GLU A 54 20.50 2.70 2.69
N SER A 55 21.26 2.76 1.59
CA SER A 55 22.73 2.81 1.62
C SER A 55 23.31 4.14 2.11
N ARG A 56 22.54 5.24 1.99
CA ARG A 56 22.94 6.57 2.46
C ARG A 56 22.87 6.65 3.98
N ASP A 57 21.89 6.00 4.58
CA ASP A 57 21.73 5.94 6.05
C ASP A 57 22.80 5.07 6.73
N LEU A 58 23.39 4.11 6.02
CA LEU A 58 24.47 3.25 6.53
C LEU A 58 25.86 3.91 6.55
N ASN A 59 26.02 5.08 5.94
CA ASN A 59 27.29 5.82 5.86
C ASN A 59 27.33 7.04 6.81
N ARG A 60 26.55 7.03 7.90
CA ARG A 60 26.48 8.10 8.90
C ARG A 60 26.85 7.60 10.29
#